data_AF-A0A9D2TVX4-F1
#
_entry.id   AF-A0A9D2TVX4-F1
#
_cell.length_a   1.000
_cell.length_b   1.000
_cell.length_c   1.000
_cell.angle_alpha   90.00
_cell.angle_beta   90.00
_cell.angle_gamma   90.00
#
_symmetry.space_group_name_H-M   'P 1'
#
loop_
_entity.id
_entity.type
_entity.pdbx_description
1 polymer ?
#
loop_
_entity_poly.entity_id
_entity_poly.type
_entity_poly.pdbx_seq_one_letter_code
_entity_poly.pdbx_strand_id
1 'polypeptide(L)' 'KMEQRGMTEEGMEQYLSTFKYGMPPHGGLGIGLERLTMKLTGDDNVRETTLFPRDMSRLEP' A
#
# COMPACT_ATOMS: atom_id res chain seq x y z
N LYS A 1 11.15 -7.28 15.54
CA LYS A 1 10.25 -7.65 14.41
C LYS A 1 10.94 -7.53 13.05
N MET A 2 11.60 -6.40 12.74
CA MET A 2 12.30 -6.24 11.46
C MET A 2 13.48 -7.23 11.31
N GLU A 3 14.34 -7.32 12.33
CA GLU A 3 15.44 -8.32 12.38
C GLU A 3 14.94 -9.76 12.21
N GLN A 4 13.90 -10.15 12.94
CA GLN A 4 13.26 -11.47 12.83
C GLN A 4 12.71 -11.77 11.42
N ARG A 5 12.45 -10.74 10.61
CA ARG A 5 11.99 -10.85 9.22
C ARG A 5 13.12 -10.66 8.20
N GLY A 6 14.37 -10.51 8.64
CA GLY A 6 15.52 -10.26 7.77
C GLY A 6 15.51 -8.90 7.08
N MET A 7 14.80 -7.92 7.64
CA MET A 7 14.70 -6.56 7.09
C MET A 7 15.77 -5.64 7.68
N THR A 8 16.39 -4.79 6.84
CA THR A 8 17.34 -3.75 7.27
C THR A 8 16.61 -2.51 7.76
N GLU A 9 17.29 -1.65 8.52
CA GLU A 9 16.77 -0.33 8.94
C GLU A 9 17.17 0.80 7.98
N GLU A 10 17.98 0.50 6.97
CA GLU A 10 18.50 1.46 6.00
C GLU A 10 17.36 2.19 5.28
N GLY A 11 17.35 3.53 5.35
CA GLY A 11 16.32 4.38 4.77
C GLY A 11 15.04 4.52 5.61
N MET A 12 14.95 3.85 6.78
CA MET A 12 13.82 3.96 7.72
C MET A 12 14.18 4.75 8.99
N GLU A 13 15.40 5.30 9.11
CA GLU A 13 15.90 5.91 10.35
C GLU A 13 15.02 7.07 10.81
N GLN A 14 14.57 7.89 9.86
CA GLN A 14 13.66 9.01 10.12
C GLN A 14 12.31 8.52 10.64
N TYR A 15 11.71 7.51 9.99
CA TYR A 15 10.45 6.92 10.42
C TYR A 15 10.57 6.34 11.83
N LEU A 16 11.60 5.54 12.10
CA LEU A 16 11.83 4.90 13.39
C LEU A 16 12.11 5.91 14.51
N SER A 17 12.71 7.07 14.20
CA SER A 17 12.97 8.12 15.18
C SER A 17 11.70 8.67 15.84
N THR A 18 10.58 8.69 15.11
CA THR A 18 9.30 9.23 15.60
C THR A 18 8.74 8.43 16.78
N PHE A 19 9.08 7.13 16.88
CA PHE A 19 8.59 6.25 17.94
C PHE A 19 9.36 6.40 19.26
N LYS A 20 10.51 7.10 19.26
CA LYS A 20 11.42 7.17 20.43
C LYS A 20 10.91 8.06 21.57
N TYR A 21 9.99 9.00 21.28
CA TYR A 21 9.60 10.07 22.22
C TYR A 21 8.13 10.02 22.64
N GLY A 22 7.59 8.81 22.87
CA GLY A 22 6.24 8.64 23.42
C GLY A 22 5.12 8.64 22.38
N MET A 23 5.31 7.87 21.29
CA MET A 23 4.28 7.68 20.28
C MET A 23 3.07 6.91 20.87
N PRO A 24 1.83 7.45 20.76
CA PRO A 24 0.64 6.76 21.23
C PRO A 24 0.41 5.42 20.50
N PRO A 25 -0.27 4.44 21.11
CA PRO A 25 -0.74 3.26 20.39
C PRO A 25 -1.64 3.66 19.22
N HIS A 26 -1.32 3.22 18.02
CA HIS A 26 -2.07 3.54 16.81
C HIS A 26 -2.09 2.37 15.83
N GLY A 27 -3.00 2.43 14.87
CA GLY A 27 -3.18 1.47 13.80
C GLY A 27 -4.18 1.98 12.77
N GLY A 28 -4.34 1.25 11.67
CA GLY A 28 -5.26 1.61 10.60
C GLY A 28 -5.40 0.50 9.56
N LEU A 29 -6.12 0.80 8.49
CA LEU A 29 -6.34 -0.10 7.36
C LEU A 29 -6.14 0.67 6.04
N GLY A 30 -5.71 -0.05 5.01
CA GLY A 30 -5.61 0.47 3.64
C GLY A 30 -6.58 -0.27 2.73
N ILE A 31 -7.32 0.46 1.90
CA ILE A 31 -8.25 -0.09 0.91
C ILE A 31 -7.86 0.42 -0.46
N GLY A 32 -7.70 -0.49 -1.43
CA GLY A 32 -7.48 -0.12 -2.82
C GLY A 32 -8.79 0.31 -3.46
N LEU A 33 -8.85 1.56 -3.96
CA LEU A 33 -10.07 2.15 -4.52
C LEU A 33 -10.61 1.33 -5.69
N GLU A 34 -9.76 1.02 -6.67
CA GLU A 34 -10.14 0.29 -7.88
C GLU A 34 -10.59 -1.13 -7.52
N ARG A 35 -9.90 -1.79 -6.59
CA ARG A 35 -10.30 -3.14 -6.12
C ARG A 35 -11.60 -3.11 -5.33
N LEU A 36 -11.86 -2.08 -4.54
CA LEU A 36 -13.14 -1.90 -3.86
C LEU A 36 -14.25 -1.72 -4.90
N THR A 37 -14.06 -0.82 -5.85
CA THR A 37 -15.01 -0.59 -6.95
C THR A 37 -15.29 -1.88 -7.71
N MET A 38 -14.26 -2.61 -8.12
CA MET A 38 -14.38 -3.90 -8.82
C MET A 38 -15.24 -4.91 -8.05
N LYS A 39 -15.11 -4.95 -6.72
CA LYS A 39 -15.97 -5.81 -5.89
C LYS A 39 -17.39 -5.30 -5.73
N LEU A 40 -17.59 -3.98 -5.74
CA LEU A 40 -18.93 -3.38 -5.68
C LEU A 40 -19.70 -3.55 -7.00
N THR A 41 -19.00 -3.51 -8.14
CA THR A 41 -19.59 -3.64 -9.49
C THR A 41 -19.69 -5.09 -9.95
N GLY A 42 -18.93 -6.01 -9.35
CA GLY A 42 -18.92 -7.42 -9.72
C GLY A 42 -18.03 -7.73 -10.92
N ASP A 43 -17.06 -6.86 -11.21
CA ASP A 43 -16.11 -7.01 -12.31
C ASP A 43 -15.04 -8.06 -11.98
N ASP A 44 -14.52 -8.72 -13.03
CA ASP A 44 -13.51 -9.78 -12.90
C ASP A 44 -12.07 -9.24 -13.01
N ASN A 45 -11.89 -8.03 -13.55
CA ASN A 45 -10.58 -7.43 -13.79
C ASN A 45 -10.49 -6.00 -13.28
N VAL A 46 -9.47 -5.69 -12.47
CA VAL A 46 -9.28 -4.35 -11.89
C VAL A 46 -9.14 -3.24 -12.95
N ARG A 47 -8.69 -3.62 -14.16
CA ARG A 47 -8.60 -2.71 -15.31
C ARG A 47 -9.96 -2.15 -15.74
N GLU A 48 -11.06 -2.88 -15.51
CA GLU A 48 -12.43 -2.44 -15.85
C GLU A 48 -12.90 -1.30 -14.93
N THR A 49 -12.31 -1.22 -13.74
CA THR A 49 -12.57 -0.16 -12.75
C THR A 49 -11.45 0.88 -12.63
N THR A 50 -10.50 0.87 -13.56
CA THR A 50 -9.38 1.83 -13.60
C THR A 50 -9.49 2.67 -14.87
N LEU A 51 -9.53 4.00 -14.75
CA LEU A 51 -9.75 4.89 -15.91
C LEU A 51 -8.66 4.77 -16.97
N PHE A 52 -7.39 4.79 -16.57
CA PHE A 52 -6.23 4.56 -17.43
C PHE A 52 -5.35 3.48 -16.80
N PRO A 53 -5.65 2.18 -17.04
CA PRO A 53 -4.94 1.09 -16.41
C PRO A 53 -3.43 1.14 -16.66
N ARG A 54 -2.65 0.97 -15.58
CA ARG A 54 -1.19 0.85 -15.62
C ARG A 54 -0.76 -0.54 -15.20
N ASP A 55 0.11 -1.14 -15.98
CA ASP A 55 0.77 -2.40 -15.69
C ASP A 55 2.17 -2.43 -16.32
N MET A 56 2.91 -3.54 -16.14
CA MET A 56 4.28 -3.66 -16.68
C MET A 56 4.36 -3.54 -18.21
N SER A 57 3.25 -3.76 -18.92
CA SER A 57 3.16 -3.74 -20.40
C SER A 57 2.45 -2.52 -20.97
N ARG A 58 1.76 -1.71 -20.15
CA ARG A 58 0.98 -0.55 -20.58
C ARG A 58 1.39 0.73 -19.85
N LEU A 59 2.14 1.56 -20.57
CA LEU A 59 2.63 2.87 -20.12
C LEU A 59 1.96 4.06 -20.83
N GLU A 60 1.17 3.80 -21.87
CA GLU A 60 0.39 4.81 -22.59
C GLU A 60 -1.12 4.62 -22.34
N PRO A 61 -1.93 5.70 -22.41
CA PRO A 61 -3.39 5.60 -22.39
C PRO A 61 -3.94 4.68 -23.48
#